data_AF-A0A484F5A3-F1
#
_entry.id   AF-A0A484F5A3-F1
#
_cell.length_a   1.000
_cell.length_b   1.000
_cell.length_c   1.000
_cell.angle_alpha   90.00
_cell.angle_beta   90.00
_cell.angle_gamma   90.00
#
_symmetry.space_group_name_H-M   'P 1'
#
loop_
_entity.id
_entity.type
_entity.pdbx_description
1 polymer ?
#
loop_
_entity_poly.entity_id
_entity_poly.type
_entity_poly.pdbx_seq_one_letter_code
_entity_poly.pdbx_strand_id
1 'polypeptide(L)'
;MSDENKLNMFLPPDDEAFSCPYADGGEEVNAQKWHKIAMDLAADGALDEALQAFESGLELEPENAMLLRSKAAVLSRFGKKEDAYQVYLKAISYYPDDAVFLNGAGYVLMESGRALDSLQYFDKSIAANSQFPNPWLGKGIAYGELGHFEKAIEAYDKAIALRSDYKEAHFGKAVALGALGKYDDAIFEFDKSLESDPENPDVWYYKALALDSIGDADNALAAYKKTVELRPEYDDAWNNLGILLNALGRFDEAVECFVQASEIDGDQADVWFNRGYTHAVLGQFDDAIGSFREAIEIDPTFVPAYMEAAFVYVQTGFPDEAINLYDQAIALEPTAEAYFGKAVALQVIGDKEKADIAFEKAFELDPRYKEIFDAQSGQTMR
;
A
#
# COMPACT_ATOMS: atom_id res chain seq x y z
N MET A 1 0.31 7.04 -4.30
CA MET A 1 0.94 5.79 -4.77
C MET A 1 0.80 5.58 -6.28
N SER A 2 1.89 5.61 -7.03
CA SER A 2 1.92 5.13 -8.42
C SER A 2 1.83 3.60 -8.46
N ASP A 3 1.12 3.06 -9.46
CA ASP A 3 0.88 1.62 -9.67
C ASP A 3 2.15 0.77 -9.89
N GLU A 4 3.34 1.40 -9.95
CA GLU A 4 4.61 0.72 -10.23
C GLU A 4 5.21 -0.03 -9.03
N ASN A 5 4.86 0.33 -7.79
CA ASN A 5 5.43 -0.33 -6.58
C ASN A 5 4.63 -1.54 -6.06
N LYS A 6 3.42 -1.81 -6.57
CA LYS A 6 2.63 -3.00 -6.15
C LYS A 6 3.07 -4.29 -6.84
N LEU A 7 3.87 -4.18 -7.89
CA LEU A 7 4.16 -5.27 -8.82
C LEU A 7 5.54 -5.91 -8.66
N ASN A 8 6.43 -5.32 -7.85
CA ASN A 8 7.73 -5.91 -7.51
C ASN A 8 7.64 -6.94 -6.36
N MET A 9 6.46 -7.18 -5.79
CA MET A 9 6.25 -8.10 -4.66
C MET A 9 6.17 -9.58 -5.08
N PHE A 10 6.20 -9.88 -6.38
CA PHE A 10 5.84 -11.18 -6.94
C PHE A 10 6.80 -11.74 -7.98
N LEU A 11 8.02 -11.21 -8.07
CA LEU A 11 9.06 -11.89 -8.86
C LEU A 11 9.26 -13.30 -8.29
N PRO A 12 9.39 -14.35 -9.13
CA PRO A 12 9.81 -15.65 -8.66
C PRO A 12 11.13 -15.47 -7.88
N PRO A 13 11.33 -16.14 -6.75
CA PRO A 13 12.55 -15.97 -5.97
C PRO A 13 13.76 -16.21 -6.86
N ASP A 14 14.68 -15.25 -6.89
CA ASP A 14 16.03 -15.50 -7.32
C ASP A 14 16.60 -16.64 -6.45
N ASP A 15 17.18 -17.64 -7.12
CA ASP A 15 18.31 -18.45 -6.64
C ASP A 15 18.23 -19.74 -5.80
N GLU A 16 17.10 -20.47 -5.63
CA GLU A 16 17.16 -21.74 -4.84
C GLU A 16 16.75 -23.07 -5.52
N ALA A 17 16.60 -23.15 -6.84
CA ALA A 17 16.31 -24.45 -7.49
C ALA A 17 17.06 -24.70 -8.81
N PHE A 18 18.39 -24.53 -8.85
CA PHE A 18 19.17 -24.81 -10.07
C PHE A 18 20.38 -25.72 -9.89
N SER A 19 20.21 -26.81 -9.14
CA SER A 19 21.07 -28.00 -9.30
C SER A 19 20.39 -28.97 -10.28
N CYS A 20 20.70 -28.87 -11.58
CA CYS A 20 20.33 -29.90 -12.55
C CYS A 20 21.32 -31.06 -12.46
N PRO A 21 20.89 -32.31 -12.17
CA PRO A 21 21.80 -33.44 -12.02
C PRO A 21 21.98 -34.17 -13.35
N TYR A 22 22.56 -33.53 -14.37
CA TYR A 22 23.00 -34.23 -15.58
C TYR A 22 24.25 -33.58 -16.16
N ALA A 23 25.39 -33.83 -15.51
CA ALA A 23 26.69 -33.66 -16.14
C ALA A 23 27.00 -34.91 -16.98
N ASP A 24 26.80 -34.86 -18.29
CA ASP A 24 27.76 -35.49 -19.21
C ASP A 24 27.66 -34.96 -20.65
N GLY A 25 28.81 -34.53 -21.18
CA GLY A 25 29.06 -34.39 -22.61
C GLY A 25 28.89 -32.99 -23.22
N GLY A 26 29.99 -32.23 -23.33
CA GLY A 26 30.39 -31.33 -24.44
C GLY A 26 29.49 -30.19 -24.96
N GLU A 27 28.17 -30.30 -24.91
CA GLU A 27 27.17 -29.40 -25.51
C GLU A 27 26.75 -28.29 -24.53
N GLU A 28 26.67 -28.56 -23.23
CA GLU A 28 26.31 -27.57 -22.19
C GLU A 28 27.30 -26.39 -22.02
N VAL A 29 28.54 -26.52 -22.52
CA VAL A 29 29.60 -25.51 -22.29
C VAL A 29 29.26 -24.18 -22.97
N ASN A 30 28.60 -24.22 -24.14
CA ASN A 30 28.27 -23.01 -24.89
C ASN A 30 27.08 -22.28 -24.29
N ALA A 31 25.98 -22.98 -23.97
CA ALA A 31 24.82 -22.37 -23.33
C ALA A 31 25.16 -21.80 -21.94
N GLN A 32 25.94 -22.51 -21.12
CA GLN A 32 26.37 -21.99 -19.81
C GLN A 32 27.26 -20.75 -19.95
N LYS A 33 28.14 -20.73 -20.95
CA LYS A 33 28.98 -19.56 -21.24
C LYS A 33 28.14 -18.36 -21.66
N TRP A 34 27.22 -18.53 -22.61
CA TRP A 34 26.36 -17.45 -23.08
C TRP A 34 25.40 -16.96 -22.00
N HIS A 35 24.83 -17.87 -21.22
CA HIS A 35 24.03 -17.54 -20.05
C HIS A 35 24.82 -16.66 -19.08
N LYS A 36 26.04 -17.06 -18.72
CA LYS A 36 26.87 -16.27 -17.81
C LYS A 36 27.15 -14.87 -18.35
N ILE A 37 27.60 -14.77 -19.61
CA ILE A 37 27.87 -13.47 -20.25
C ILE A 37 26.62 -12.58 -20.23
N ALA A 38 25.46 -13.14 -20.60
CA ALA A 38 24.21 -12.39 -20.65
C ALA A 38 23.75 -11.92 -19.26
N MET A 39 23.89 -12.76 -18.23
CA MET A 39 23.54 -12.40 -16.85
C MET A 39 24.48 -11.34 -16.28
N ASP A 40 25.79 -11.43 -16.56
CA ASP A 40 26.77 -10.40 -16.16
C ASP A 40 26.43 -9.04 -16.81
N LEU A 41 26.14 -9.03 -18.12
CA LEU A 41 25.71 -7.82 -18.84
C LEU A 41 24.38 -7.26 -18.34
N ALA A 42 23.41 -8.13 -18.05
CA ALA A 42 22.15 -7.71 -17.47
C ALA A 42 22.37 -7.07 -16.11
N ALA A 43 23.21 -7.65 -15.25
CA ALA A 43 23.57 -7.09 -13.94
C ALA A 43 24.21 -5.69 -14.07
N ASP A 44 25.00 -5.46 -15.12
CA ASP A 44 25.59 -4.15 -15.45
C ASP A 44 24.59 -3.15 -16.06
N GLY A 45 23.31 -3.53 -16.25
CA GLY A 45 22.29 -2.67 -16.87
C GLY A 45 22.31 -2.66 -18.40
N ALA A 46 23.21 -3.43 -19.03
CA ALA A 46 23.40 -3.49 -20.48
C ALA A 46 22.39 -4.46 -21.12
N LEU A 47 21.12 -4.07 -21.14
CA LEU A 47 20.02 -4.93 -21.60
C LEU A 47 20.21 -5.39 -23.06
N ASP A 48 20.53 -4.49 -23.99
CA ASP A 48 20.61 -4.82 -25.41
C ASP A 48 21.75 -5.83 -25.67
N GLU A 49 22.89 -5.66 -25.02
CA GLU A 49 24.03 -6.57 -25.07
C GLU A 49 23.72 -7.91 -24.41
N ALA A 50 23.01 -7.91 -23.28
CA ALA A 50 22.55 -9.14 -22.63
C ALA A 50 21.63 -9.94 -23.55
N LEU A 51 20.68 -9.27 -24.22
CA LEU A 51 19.78 -9.91 -25.17
C LEU A 51 20.54 -10.45 -26.38
N GLN A 52 21.52 -9.71 -26.92
CA GLN A 52 22.39 -10.21 -28.00
C GLN A 52 23.18 -11.46 -27.58
N ALA A 53 23.67 -11.52 -26.34
CA ALA A 53 24.35 -12.68 -25.80
C ALA A 53 23.41 -13.89 -25.67
N PHE A 54 22.16 -13.67 -25.21
CA PHE A 54 21.15 -14.73 -25.21
C PHE A 54 20.82 -15.21 -26.62
N GLU A 55 20.65 -14.31 -27.60
CA GLU A 55 20.39 -14.71 -28.99
C GLU A 55 21.55 -15.50 -29.58
N SER A 56 22.80 -15.10 -29.31
CA SER A 56 23.99 -15.83 -29.77
C SER A 56 24.02 -17.27 -29.23
N GLY A 57 23.56 -17.48 -27.99
CA GLY A 57 23.39 -18.82 -27.43
C GLY A 57 22.22 -19.59 -28.07
N LEU A 58 21.08 -18.93 -28.25
CA LEU A 58 19.87 -19.53 -28.84
C LEU A 58 19.99 -19.78 -30.35
N GLU A 59 20.89 -19.12 -31.06
CA GLU A 59 21.22 -19.47 -32.46
C GLU A 59 21.90 -20.84 -32.56
N LEU A 60 22.71 -21.19 -31.56
CA LEU A 60 23.39 -22.48 -31.48
C LEU A 60 22.44 -23.56 -30.94
N GLU A 61 21.64 -23.21 -29.93
CA GLU A 61 20.74 -24.11 -29.23
C GLU A 61 19.34 -23.47 -29.07
N PRO A 62 18.48 -23.48 -30.11
CA PRO A 62 17.21 -22.75 -30.11
C PRO A 62 16.21 -23.15 -29.04
N GLU A 63 16.31 -24.39 -28.56
CA GLU A 63 15.42 -24.97 -27.56
C GLU A 63 16.03 -24.89 -26.15
N ASN A 64 17.23 -24.33 -25.95
CA ASN A 64 17.88 -24.37 -24.65
C ASN A 64 17.02 -23.70 -23.54
N ALA A 65 16.50 -24.53 -22.63
CA ALA A 65 15.54 -24.11 -21.64
C ALA A 65 16.10 -23.06 -20.65
N MET A 66 17.38 -23.20 -20.27
CA MET A 66 18.05 -22.26 -19.37
C MET A 66 18.17 -20.87 -20.03
N LEU A 67 18.60 -20.81 -21.29
CA LEU A 67 18.71 -19.54 -22.02
C LEU A 67 17.35 -18.87 -22.25
N LEU A 68 16.34 -19.64 -22.65
CA LEU A 68 14.98 -19.12 -22.85
C LEU A 68 14.39 -18.57 -21.55
N ARG A 69 14.50 -19.32 -20.45
CA ARG A 69 14.01 -18.88 -19.13
C ARG A 69 14.71 -17.61 -18.66
N SER A 70 16.04 -17.59 -18.74
CA SER A 70 16.85 -16.47 -18.24
C SER A 70 16.64 -15.22 -19.07
N LYS A 71 16.52 -15.36 -20.40
CA LYS A 71 16.15 -14.25 -21.30
C LYS A 71 14.80 -13.66 -20.94
N ALA A 72 13.78 -14.50 -20.70
CA ALA A 72 12.45 -14.03 -20.31
C ALA A 72 12.45 -13.32 -18.94
N ALA A 73 13.17 -13.87 -17.96
CA ALA A 73 13.32 -13.26 -16.64
C ALA A 73 14.03 -11.89 -16.72
N VAL A 74 15.11 -11.78 -17.50
CA VAL A 74 15.80 -10.51 -17.74
C VAL A 74 14.87 -9.50 -18.41
N LEU A 75 14.12 -9.89 -19.44
CA LEU A 75 13.16 -9.01 -20.09
C LEU A 75 12.09 -8.47 -19.11
N SER A 76 11.52 -9.35 -18.26
CA SER A 76 10.56 -8.95 -17.23
C SER A 76 11.18 -7.97 -16.22
N ARG A 77 12.40 -8.24 -15.75
CA ARG A 77 13.13 -7.36 -14.82
C ARG A 77 13.35 -5.94 -15.37
N PHE A 78 13.53 -5.80 -16.67
CA PHE A 78 13.66 -4.49 -17.35
C PHE A 78 12.32 -3.92 -17.85
N GLY A 79 11.19 -4.46 -17.40
CA GLY A 79 9.85 -3.98 -17.76
C GLY A 79 9.41 -4.31 -19.18
N LYS A 80 10.17 -5.14 -19.92
CA LYS A 80 9.83 -5.59 -21.29
C LYS A 80 8.87 -6.79 -21.23
N LYS A 81 7.71 -6.57 -20.60
CA LYS A 81 6.73 -7.62 -20.26
C LYS A 81 6.22 -8.38 -21.50
N GLU A 82 5.88 -7.67 -22.58
CA GLU A 82 5.41 -8.32 -23.80
C GLU A 82 6.50 -9.17 -24.47
N ASP A 83 7.74 -8.67 -24.54
CA ASP A 83 8.86 -9.43 -25.09
C ASP A 83 9.17 -10.68 -24.24
N ALA A 84 9.12 -10.56 -22.91
CA ALA A 84 9.25 -11.68 -21.99
C ALA A 84 8.16 -12.75 -22.25
N TYR A 85 6.92 -12.31 -22.43
CA TYR A 85 5.80 -13.19 -22.75
C TYR A 85 6.00 -13.92 -24.07
N GLN A 86 6.50 -13.25 -25.12
CA GLN A 86 6.82 -13.90 -26.40
C GLN A 86 7.92 -14.95 -26.26
N VAL A 87 8.94 -14.72 -25.42
CA VAL A 87 9.97 -15.72 -25.13
C VAL A 87 9.37 -16.93 -24.40
N TYR A 88 8.47 -16.72 -23.43
CA TYR A 88 7.75 -17.82 -22.77
C TYR A 88 6.86 -18.59 -23.74
N LEU A 89 6.13 -17.93 -24.65
CA LEU A 89 5.35 -18.62 -25.68
C LEU A 89 6.23 -19.47 -26.60
N LYS A 90 7.41 -18.95 -26.98
CA LYS A 90 8.39 -19.72 -27.76
C LYS A 90 8.86 -20.95 -26.97
N ALA A 91 9.20 -20.79 -25.70
CA ALA A 91 9.63 -21.90 -24.83
C ALA A 91 8.52 -22.95 -24.64
N ILE A 92 7.28 -22.53 -24.42
CA ILE A 92 6.11 -23.42 -24.32
C ILE A 92 5.86 -24.16 -25.64
N SER A 93 6.22 -23.60 -26.79
CA SER A 93 6.08 -24.30 -28.07
C SER A 93 7.06 -25.47 -28.22
N TYR A 94 8.24 -25.40 -27.58
CA TYR A 94 9.17 -26.52 -27.46
C TYR A 94 8.80 -27.47 -26.31
N TYR A 95 8.33 -26.92 -25.19
CA TYR A 95 8.06 -27.64 -23.94
C TYR A 95 6.65 -27.35 -23.42
N PRO A 96 5.60 -27.91 -24.05
CA PRO A 96 4.21 -27.55 -23.74
C PRO A 96 3.75 -27.95 -22.33
N ASP A 97 4.38 -28.97 -21.74
CA ASP A 97 4.08 -29.49 -20.40
C ASP A 97 5.18 -29.12 -19.38
N ASP A 98 6.03 -28.14 -19.66
CA ASP A 98 6.99 -27.64 -18.66
C ASP A 98 6.30 -26.66 -17.72
N ALA A 99 6.13 -27.11 -16.47
CA ALA A 99 5.45 -26.35 -15.44
C ALA A 99 6.12 -25.00 -15.15
N VAL A 100 7.45 -24.88 -15.31
CA VAL A 100 8.20 -23.65 -15.02
C VAL A 100 7.92 -22.60 -16.10
N PHE A 101 7.93 -22.98 -17.39
CA PHE A 101 7.58 -22.05 -18.47
C PHE A 101 6.12 -21.59 -18.40
N LEU A 102 5.21 -22.51 -18.10
CA LEU A 102 3.79 -22.18 -17.90
C LEU A 102 3.61 -21.22 -16.72
N ASN A 103 4.30 -21.45 -15.61
CA ASN A 103 4.28 -20.56 -14.45
C ASN A 103 4.83 -19.16 -14.80
N GLY A 104 5.99 -19.10 -15.45
CA GLY A 104 6.62 -17.83 -15.87
C GLY A 104 5.73 -17.01 -16.81
N ALA A 105 5.05 -17.66 -17.76
CA ALA A 105 4.06 -17.00 -18.62
C ALA A 105 2.89 -16.43 -17.82
N GLY A 106 2.41 -17.16 -16.80
CA GLY A 106 1.38 -16.69 -15.88
C GLY A 106 1.79 -15.40 -15.15
N TYR A 107 2.98 -15.38 -14.56
CA TYR A 107 3.50 -14.20 -13.86
C TYR A 107 3.66 -12.98 -14.78
N VAL A 108 4.23 -13.15 -15.98
CA VAL A 108 4.37 -12.02 -16.93
C VAL A 108 3.01 -11.46 -17.38
N LEU A 109 1.98 -12.31 -17.50
CA LEU A 109 0.63 -11.86 -17.77
C LEU A 109 0.04 -11.05 -16.62
N MET A 110 0.25 -11.48 -15.38
CA MET A 110 -0.12 -10.67 -14.21
C MET A 110 0.60 -9.32 -14.21
N GLU A 111 1.91 -9.33 -14.48
CA GLU A 111 2.69 -8.10 -14.59
C GLU A 111 2.16 -7.14 -15.64
N SER A 112 1.54 -7.68 -16.69
CA SER A 112 0.92 -6.93 -17.78
C SER A 112 -0.52 -6.49 -17.49
N GLY A 113 -1.01 -6.64 -16.25
CA GLY A 113 -2.39 -6.34 -15.85
C GLY A 113 -3.42 -7.35 -16.35
N ARG A 114 -2.98 -8.51 -16.83
CA ARG A 114 -3.82 -9.57 -17.42
C ARG A 114 -4.01 -10.72 -16.44
N ALA A 115 -4.40 -10.38 -15.20
CA ALA A 115 -4.59 -11.33 -14.10
C ALA A 115 -5.52 -12.50 -14.48
N LEU A 116 -6.64 -12.24 -15.17
CA LEU A 116 -7.57 -13.29 -15.60
C LEU A 116 -6.92 -14.28 -16.59
N ASP A 117 -6.12 -13.78 -17.53
CA ASP A 117 -5.43 -14.62 -18.52
C ASP A 117 -4.29 -15.43 -17.90
N SER A 118 -3.73 -15.00 -16.77
CA SER A 118 -2.68 -15.74 -16.05
C SER A 118 -3.19 -17.07 -15.49
N LEU A 119 -4.47 -17.12 -15.05
CA LEU A 119 -5.05 -18.27 -14.37
C LEU A 119 -5.00 -19.54 -15.22
N GLN A 120 -5.24 -19.45 -16.53
CA GLN A 120 -5.15 -20.60 -17.43
C GLN A 120 -3.73 -21.17 -17.52
N TYR A 121 -2.69 -20.34 -17.39
CA TYR A 121 -1.30 -20.80 -17.43
C TYR A 121 -0.89 -21.44 -16.11
N PHE A 122 -1.34 -20.88 -14.98
CA PHE A 122 -1.16 -21.55 -13.69
C PHE A 122 -1.90 -22.88 -13.62
N ASP A 123 -3.13 -22.98 -14.13
CA ASP A 123 -3.86 -24.25 -14.20
C ASP A 123 -3.14 -25.30 -15.02
N LYS A 124 -2.58 -24.91 -16.18
CA LYS A 124 -1.74 -25.80 -17.00
C LYS A 124 -0.47 -26.20 -16.25
N SER A 125 0.19 -25.27 -15.57
CA SER A 125 1.40 -25.53 -14.78
C SER A 125 1.14 -26.54 -13.66
N ILE A 126 0.03 -26.39 -12.93
CA ILE A 126 -0.42 -27.31 -11.87
C ILE A 126 -0.73 -28.69 -12.46
N ALA A 127 -1.37 -28.75 -13.63
CA ALA A 127 -1.67 -30.01 -14.30
C ALA A 127 -0.39 -30.75 -14.74
N ALA A 128 0.64 -30.00 -15.17
CA ALA A 128 1.93 -30.54 -15.56
C ALA A 128 2.77 -31.00 -14.36
N ASN A 129 2.75 -30.26 -13.24
CA ASN A 129 3.43 -30.64 -12.01
C ASN A 129 2.60 -30.25 -10.77
N SER A 130 1.90 -31.24 -10.19
CA SER A 130 1.05 -31.03 -9.01
C SER A 130 1.81 -30.75 -7.71
N GLN A 131 3.13 -30.99 -7.69
CA GLN A 131 4.00 -30.72 -6.54
C GLN A 131 4.70 -29.36 -6.66
N PHE A 132 4.38 -28.56 -7.69
CA PHE A 132 4.96 -27.23 -7.86
C PHE A 132 4.12 -26.19 -7.10
N PRO A 133 4.63 -25.57 -6.01
CA PRO A 133 3.86 -24.62 -5.22
C PRO A 133 3.67 -23.24 -5.89
N ASN A 134 4.60 -22.79 -6.74
CA ASN A 134 4.59 -21.42 -7.28
C ASN A 134 3.33 -21.07 -8.10
N PRO A 135 2.77 -21.95 -8.94
CA PRO A 135 1.53 -21.66 -9.64
C PRO A 135 0.33 -21.44 -8.70
N TRP A 136 0.30 -22.09 -7.53
CA TRP A 136 -0.72 -21.83 -6.52
C TRP A 136 -0.54 -20.47 -5.86
N LEU A 137 0.71 -20.05 -5.60
CA LEU A 137 1.01 -18.67 -5.20
C LEU A 137 0.50 -17.69 -6.27
N GLY A 138 0.88 -17.90 -7.53
CA GLY A 138 0.46 -17.08 -8.67
C GLY A 138 -1.07 -16.95 -8.79
N LYS A 139 -1.82 -18.06 -8.63
CA LYS A 139 -3.28 -18.02 -8.57
C LYS A 139 -3.81 -17.23 -7.40
N GLY A 140 -3.19 -17.36 -6.22
CA GLY A 140 -3.56 -16.59 -5.03
C GLY A 140 -3.49 -15.10 -5.30
N ILE A 141 -2.37 -14.66 -5.89
CA ILE A 141 -2.14 -13.25 -6.23
C ILE A 141 -3.15 -12.79 -7.28
N ALA A 142 -3.35 -13.56 -8.35
CA ALA A 142 -4.26 -13.21 -9.43
C ALA A 142 -5.71 -13.10 -8.93
N TYR A 143 -6.15 -13.98 -8.04
CA TYR A 143 -7.45 -13.86 -7.40
C TYR A 143 -7.54 -12.63 -6.48
N GLY A 144 -6.48 -12.28 -5.77
CA GLY A 144 -6.40 -11.06 -4.96
C GLY A 144 -6.56 -9.80 -5.80
N GLU A 145 -5.84 -9.68 -6.91
CA GLU A 145 -5.96 -8.55 -7.87
C GLU A 145 -7.38 -8.44 -8.47
N LEU A 146 -8.05 -9.58 -8.66
CA LEU A 146 -9.43 -9.65 -9.13
C LEU A 146 -10.49 -9.44 -8.02
N GLY A 147 -10.07 -9.23 -6.77
CA GLY A 147 -10.97 -9.06 -5.62
C GLY A 147 -11.68 -10.34 -5.16
N HIS A 148 -11.23 -11.51 -5.59
CA HIS A 148 -11.77 -12.81 -5.21
C HIS A 148 -11.02 -13.40 -4.02
N PHE A 149 -11.08 -12.73 -2.86
CA PHE A 149 -10.23 -13.04 -1.70
C PHE A 149 -10.41 -14.45 -1.14
N GLU A 150 -11.61 -15.03 -1.15
CA GLU A 150 -11.80 -16.43 -0.71
C GLU A 150 -11.07 -17.42 -1.62
N LYS A 151 -11.10 -17.20 -2.95
CA LYS A 151 -10.36 -18.04 -3.90
C LYS A 151 -8.85 -17.83 -3.78
N ALA A 152 -8.43 -16.61 -3.44
CA ALA A 152 -7.04 -16.30 -3.17
C ALA A 152 -6.53 -17.13 -1.97
N ILE A 153 -7.28 -17.13 -0.86
CA ILE A 153 -6.98 -17.92 0.34
C ILE A 153 -6.89 -19.42 0.00
N GLU A 154 -7.86 -19.98 -0.74
CA GLU A 154 -7.83 -21.38 -1.15
C GLU A 154 -6.58 -21.74 -1.98
N ALA A 155 -6.10 -20.82 -2.81
CA ALA A 155 -4.90 -21.01 -3.61
C ALA A 155 -3.64 -20.92 -2.74
N TYR A 156 -3.55 -19.95 -1.83
CA TYR A 156 -2.45 -19.85 -0.88
C TYR A 156 -2.37 -21.07 0.05
N ASP A 157 -3.51 -21.57 0.56
CA ASP A 157 -3.55 -22.79 1.38
C ASP A 157 -2.95 -23.99 0.64
N LYS A 158 -3.19 -24.10 -0.67
CA LYS A 158 -2.58 -25.16 -1.49
C LYS A 158 -1.09 -24.95 -1.71
N ALA A 159 -0.64 -23.70 -1.87
CA ALA A 159 0.78 -23.38 -1.95
C ALA A 159 1.50 -23.74 -0.64
N ILE A 160 0.91 -23.38 0.51
CA ILE A 160 1.42 -23.67 1.86
C ILE A 160 1.41 -25.18 2.15
N ALA A 161 0.38 -25.91 1.71
CA ALA A 161 0.32 -27.36 1.87
C ALA A 161 1.45 -28.09 1.11
N LEU A 162 1.92 -27.53 -0.01
CA LEU A 162 3.05 -28.05 -0.79
C LEU A 162 4.41 -27.59 -0.25
N ARG A 163 4.47 -26.38 0.32
CA ARG A 163 5.66 -25.81 0.97
C ARG A 163 5.25 -25.03 2.21
N SER A 164 5.46 -25.61 3.39
CA SER A 164 4.96 -25.06 4.66
C SER A 164 5.67 -23.80 5.16
N ASP A 165 6.86 -23.51 4.65
CA ASP A 165 7.67 -22.32 4.97
C ASP A 165 7.58 -21.23 3.86
N TYR A 166 6.55 -21.32 3.00
CA TYR A 166 6.37 -20.41 1.86
C TYR A 166 5.89 -19.02 2.34
N LYS A 167 6.84 -18.18 2.75
CA LYS A 167 6.60 -16.87 3.36
C LYS A 167 5.72 -15.94 2.52
N GLU A 168 5.86 -15.95 1.19
CA GLU A 168 5.06 -15.13 0.28
C GLU A 168 3.61 -15.60 0.24
N ALA A 169 3.36 -16.92 0.36
CA ALA A 169 2.00 -17.46 0.42
C ALA A 169 1.32 -17.15 1.75
N HIS A 170 2.07 -17.24 2.87
CA HIS A 170 1.58 -16.79 4.18
C HIS A 170 1.23 -15.30 4.18
N PHE A 171 2.12 -14.46 3.63
CA PHE A 171 1.87 -13.02 3.51
C PHE A 171 0.65 -12.71 2.64
N GLY A 172 0.59 -13.28 1.43
CA GLY A 172 -0.56 -13.09 0.53
C GLY A 172 -1.88 -13.56 1.13
N LYS A 173 -1.86 -14.69 1.87
CA LYS A 173 -3.04 -15.19 2.61
C LYS A 173 -3.45 -14.22 3.71
N ALA A 174 -2.51 -13.71 4.49
CA ALA A 174 -2.77 -12.75 5.55
C ALA A 174 -3.42 -11.46 5.02
N VAL A 175 -2.91 -10.91 3.92
CA VAL A 175 -3.50 -9.74 3.25
C VAL A 175 -4.94 -10.02 2.79
N ALA A 176 -5.18 -11.18 2.17
CA ALA A 176 -6.52 -11.57 1.74
C ALA A 176 -7.49 -11.79 2.92
N LEU A 177 -7.02 -12.31 4.05
CA LEU A 177 -7.80 -12.44 5.28
C LEU A 177 -8.13 -11.06 5.88
N GLY A 178 -7.17 -10.14 5.90
CA GLY A 178 -7.38 -8.75 6.33
C GLY A 178 -8.42 -8.04 5.47
N ALA A 179 -8.38 -8.22 4.15
CA ALA A 179 -9.39 -7.68 3.23
C ALA A 179 -10.81 -8.22 3.50
N LEU A 180 -10.93 -9.42 4.09
CA LEU A 180 -12.20 -10.01 4.53
C LEU A 180 -12.56 -9.67 5.99
N GLY A 181 -11.78 -8.83 6.67
CA GLY A 181 -11.98 -8.46 8.08
C GLY A 181 -11.64 -9.59 9.08
N LYS A 182 -10.96 -10.65 8.65
CA LYS A 182 -10.53 -11.76 9.50
C LYS A 182 -9.15 -11.47 10.11
N TYR A 183 -9.09 -10.45 10.94
CA TYR A 183 -7.82 -9.88 11.41
C TYR A 183 -7.01 -10.82 12.31
N ASP A 184 -7.65 -11.59 13.20
CA ASP A 184 -6.94 -12.57 14.04
C ASP A 184 -6.23 -13.64 13.20
N ASP A 185 -6.93 -14.17 12.18
CA ASP A 185 -6.36 -15.15 11.24
C ASP A 185 -5.23 -14.50 10.40
N ALA A 186 -5.41 -13.22 10.00
CA ALA A 186 -4.39 -12.48 9.26
C ALA A 186 -3.11 -12.30 10.08
N ILE A 187 -3.22 -11.91 11.36
CA ILE A 187 -2.09 -11.75 12.28
C ILE A 187 -1.31 -13.06 12.42
N PHE A 188 -2.00 -14.19 12.57
CA PHE A 188 -1.36 -15.51 12.63
C PHE A 188 -0.56 -15.82 11.35
N GLU A 189 -1.10 -15.52 10.17
CA GLU A 189 -0.42 -15.76 8.90
C GLU A 189 0.73 -14.76 8.65
N PHE A 190 0.63 -13.50 9.13
CA PHE A 190 1.77 -12.58 9.14
C PHE A 190 2.91 -13.09 10.03
N ASP A 191 2.60 -13.62 11.22
CA ASP A 191 3.59 -14.23 12.11
C ASP A 191 4.30 -15.40 11.44
N LYS A 192 3.57 -16.23 10.69
CA LYS A 192 4.15 -17.33 9.90
C LYS A 192 5.08 -16.84 8.79
N SER A 193 4.74 -15.72 8.15
CA SER A 193 5.64 -15.11 7.16
C SER A 193 6.92 -14.56 7.82
N LEU A 194 6.79 -13.90 8.97
CA LEU A 194 7.90 -13.32 9.75
C LEU A 194 8.81 -14.38 10.38
N GLU A 195 8.34 -15.61 10.63
CA GLU A 195 9.20 -16.71 11.08
C GLU A 195 10.33 -17.00 10.07
N SER A 196 10.05 -16.85 8.77
CA SER A 196 11.02 -17.06 7.68
C SER A 196 11.77 -15.77 7.29
N ASP A 197 11.14 -14.60 7.44
CA ASP A 197 11.72 -13.31 7.07
C ASP A 197 11.38 -12.22 8.10
N PRO A 198 12.11 -12.19 9.23
CA PRO A 198 11.79 -11.30 10.35
C PRO A 198 11.99 -9.81 10.08
N GLU A 199 12.70 -9.46 8.99
CA GLU A 199 13.08 -8.07 8.66
C GLU A 199 12.28 -7.52 7.47
N ASN A 200 11.16 -8.15 7.10
CA ASN A 200 10.29 -7.67 6.04
C ASN A 200 9.37 -6.52 6.53
N PRO A 201 9.61 -5.24 6.13
CA PRO A 201 8.84 -4.10 6.60
C PRO A 201 7.36 -4.14 6.16
N ASP A 202 7.06 -4.70 4.98
CA ASP A 202 5.69 -4.79 4.46
C ASP A 202 4.84 -5.72 5.34
N VAL A 203 5.40 -6.86 5.73
CA VAL A 203 4.72 -7.81 6.61
C VAL A 203 4.46 -7.18 7.99
N TRP A 204 5.44 -6.47 8.56
CA TRP A 204 5.25 -5.72 9.81
C TRP A 204 4.17 -4.64 9.68
N TYR A 205 4.12 -3.91 8.56
CA TYR A 205 3.15 -2.85 8.32
C TYR A 205 1.72 -3.39 8.25
N TYR A 206 1.49 -4.41 7.43
CA TYR A 206 0.16 -5.02 7.31
C TYR A 206 -0.28 -5.73 8.59
N LYS A 207 0.67 -6.30 9.35
CA LYS A 207 0.39 -6.82 10.69
C LYS A 207 -0.03 -5.71 11.65
N ALA A 208 0.62 -4.55 11.61
CA ALA A 208 0.26 -3.39 12.42
C ALA A 208 -1.16 -2.90 12.12
N LEU A 209 -1.53 -2.79 10.83
CA LEU A 209 -2.89 -2.45 10.41
C LEU A 209 -3.94 -3.44 10.95
N ALA A 210 -3.64 -4.74 10.90
CA ALA A 210 -4.55 -5.77 11.42
C ALA A 210 -4.70 -5.71 12.95
N LEU A 211 -3.60 -5.46 13.67
CA LEU A 211 -3.60 -5.28 15.14
C LEU A 211 -4.38 -4.04 15.56
N ASP A 212 -4.19 -2.93 14.84
CA ASP A 212 -4.92 -1.68 15.07
C ASP A 212 -6.43 -1.87 14.83
N SER A 213 -6.79 -2.63 13.78
CA SER A 213 -8.19 -2.95 13.45
C SER A 213 -8.92 -3.76 14.52
N ILE A 214 -8.20 -4.55 15.34
CA ILE A 214 -8.78 -5.27 16.49
C ILE A 214 -8.62 -4.52 17.82
N GLY A 215 -8.03 -3.32 17.81
CA GLY A 215 -7.80 -2.49 18.98
C GLY A 215 -6.63 -2.93 19.86
N ASP A 216 -5.73 -3.78 19.37
CA ASP A 216 -4.50 -4.17 20.08
C ASP A 216 -3.41 -3.10 19.87
N ALA A 217 -3.64 -1.94 20.49
CA ALA A 217 -2.83 -0.75 20.29
C ALA A 217 -1.35 -0.93 20.69
N ASP A 218 -1.06 -1.72 21.72
CA ASP A 218 0.32 -1.95 22.19
C ASP A 218 1.13 -2.74 21.15
N ASN A 219 0.56 -3.82 20.61
CA ASN A 219 1.23 -4.61 19.58
C ASN A 219 1.24 -3.89 18.22
N ALA A 220 0.19 -3.15 17.87
CA ALA A 220 0.14 -2.33 16.66
C ALA A 220 1.26 -1.28 16.67
N LEU A 221 1.43 -0.58 17.80
CA LEU A 221 2.50 0.39 18.00
C LEU A 221 3.89 -0.24 17.82
N ALA A 222 4.12 -1.42 18.39
CA ALA A 222 5.39 -2.12 18.24
C ALA A 222 5.65 -2.51 16.78
N ALA A 223 4.63 -2.98 16.07
CA ALA A 223 4.71 -3.38 14.67
C ALA A 223 4.97 -2.17 13.74
N TYR A 224 4.25 -1.05 13.91
CA TYR A 224 4.51 0.18 13.15
C TYR A 224 5.91 0.73 13.40
N LYS A 225 6.37 0.76 14.67
CA LYS A 225 7.73 1.17 15.00
C LYS A 225 8.77 0.28 14.32
N LYS A 226 8.50 -1.03 14.21
CA LYS A 226 9.37 -1.96 13.50
C LYS A 226 9.39 -1.69 11.99
N THR A 227 8.25 -1.37 11.39
CA THR A 227 8.17 -0.97 9.97
C THR A 227 9.05 0.23 9.68
N VAL A 228 8.91 1.32 10.43
CA VAL A 228 9.67 2.56 10.17
C VAL A 228 11.15 2.46 10.56
N GLU A 229 11.51 1.54 11.46
CA GLU A 229 12.92 1.18 11.72
C GLU A 229 13.54 0.48 10.50
N LEU A 230 12.81 -0.45 9.88
CA LEU A 230 13.27 -1.25 8.74
C LEU A 230 13.21 -0.48 7.41
N ARG A 231 12.22 0.40 7.24
CA ARG A 231 12.01 1.24 6.06
C ARG A 231 11.64 2.67 6.48
N PRO A 232 12.63 3.53 6.78
CA PRO A 232 12.39 4.90 7.21
C PRO A 232 11.67 5.78 6.16
N GLU A 233 11.74 5.42 4.88
CA GLU A 233 11.08 6.11 3.77
C GLU A 233 9.61 5.68 3.55
N TYR A 234 9.03 4.92 4.48
CA TYR A 234 7.64 4.46 4.38
C TYR A 234 6.67 5.49 5.01
N ASP A 235 6.25 6.46 4.20
CA ASP A 235 5.34 7.56 4.57
C ASP A 235 4.01 7.07 5.19
N ASP A 236 3.32 6.11 4.56
CA ASP A 236 2.07 5.54 5.08
C ASP A 236 2.25 4.97 6.50
N ALA A 237 3.40 4.35 6.78
CA ALA A 237 3.69 3.76 8.09
C ALA A 237 3.93 4.84 9.15
N TRP A 238 4.59 5.94 8.79
CA TRP A 238 4.73 7.10 9.68
C TRP A 238 3.39 7.78 9.95
N ASN A 239 2.55 7.99 8.94
CA ASN A 239 1.22 8.59 9.12
C ASN A 239 0.36 7.73 10.07
N ASN A 240 0.27 6.42 9.82
CA ASN A 240 -0.54 5.52 10.65
C ASN A 240 0.03 5.35 12.07
N LEU A 241 1.36 5.36 12.24
CA LEU A 241 1.99 5.42 13.55
C LEU A 241 1.59 6.70 14.31
N GLY A 242 1.59 7.85 13.63
CA GLY A 242 1.16 9.13 14.19
C GLY A 242 -0.31 9.12 14.61
N ILE A 243 -1.20 8.57 13.77
CA ILE A 243 -2.63 8.42 14.07
C ILE A 243 -2.84 7.57 15.33
N LEU A 244 -2.16 6.42 15.43
CA LEU A 244 -2.23 5.56 16.60
C LEU A 244 -1.69 6.27 17.87
N LEU A 245 -0.57 6.97 17.75
CA LEU A 245 0.01 7.75 18.86
C LEU A 245 -0.94 8.86 19.34
N ASN A 246 -1.64 9.52 18.42
CA ASN A 246 -2.69 10.48 18.76
C ASN A 246 -3.84 9.83 19.54
N ALA A 247 -4.33 8.67 19.08
CA ALA A 247 -5.37 7.92 19.78
C ALA A 247 -4.94 7.50 21.19
N LEU A 248 -3.63 7.26 21.38
CA LEU A 248 -3.00 6.96 22.67
C LEU A 248 -2.67 8.21 23.52
N GLY A 249 -2.94 9.42 23.02
CA GLY A 249 -2.65 10.68 23.71
C GLY A 249 -1.17 11.07 23.76
N ARG A 250 -0.34 10.45 22.91
CA ARG A 250 1.11 10.69 22.81
C ARG A 250 1.41 11.70 21.72
N PHE A 251 0.85 12.90 21.88
CA PHE A 251 0.79 13.94 20.85
C PHE A 251 2.17 14.41 20.35
N ASP A 252 3.16 14.58 21.24
CA ASP A 252 4.50 15.00 20.82
C ASP A 252 5.16 13.98 19.86
N GLU A 253 5.06 12.68 20.16
CA GLU A 253 5.57 11.62 19.28
C GLU A 253 4.75 11.53 17.98
N ALA A 254 3.45 11.80 18.04
CA ALA A 254 2.61 11.82 16.84
C ALA A 254 3.02 12.96 15.88
N VAL A 255 3.33 14.16 16.40
CA VAL A 255 3.86 15.27 15.60
C VAL A 255 5.15 14.86 14.89
N GLU A 256 6.09 14.22 15.59
CA GLU A 256 7.34 13.74 14.97
C GLU A 256 7.05 12.79 13.80
N CYS A 257 6.07 11.89 13.97
CA CYS A 257 5.67 10.96 12.92
C CYS A 257 5.07 11.68 11.70
N PHE A 258 4.17 12.64 11.90
CA PHE A 258 3.58 13.40 10.79
C PHE A 258 4.60 14.31 10.10
N VAL A 259 5.58 14.85 10.83
CA VAL A 259 6.71 15.57 10.23
C VAL A 259 7.48 14.63 9.31
N GLN A 260 7.87 13.45 9.77
CA GLN A 260 8.56 12.47 8.92
C GLN A 260 7.73 12.07 7.70
N ALA A 261 6.44 11.77 7.86
CA ALA A 261 5.55 11.47 6.74
C ALA A 261 5.52 12.61 5.70
N SER A 262 5.36 13.86 6.15
CA SER A 262 5.31 15.04 5.27
C SER A 262 6.66 15.40 4.62
N GLU A 263 7.79 15.00 5.21
CA GLU A 263 9.13 15.18 4.63
C GLU A 263 9.40 14.15 3.51
N ILE A 264 8.79 12.96 3.61
CA ILE A 264 8.91 11.89 2.61
C ILE A 264 7.96 12.14 1.43
N ASP A 265 6.68 12.38 1.72
CA ASP A 265 5.66 12.75 0.73
C ASP A 265 4.83 13.94 1.25
N GLY A 266 5.11 15.11 0.69
CA GLY A 266 4.45 16.36 1.05
C GLY A 266 3.10 16.57 0.38
N ASP A 267 2.67 15.72 -0.55
CA ASP A 267 1.44 15.92 -1.35
C ASP A 267 0.21 15.22 -0.73
N GLN A 268 0.27 14.83 0.54
CA GLN A 268 -0.80 14.15 1.27
C GLN A 268 -1.52 15.09 2.24
N ALA A 269 -2.69 15.59 1.83
CA ALA A 269 -3.47 16.56 2.60
C ALA A 269 -3.88 16.05 4.00
N ASP A 270 -4.15 14.75 4.13
CA ASP A 270 -4.52 14.10 5.38
C ASP A 270 -3.36 14.09 6.40
N VAL A 271 -2.12 13.89 5.95
CA VAL A 271 -0.92 13.98 6.81
C VAL A 271 -0.78 15.39 7.40
N TRP A 272 -0.92 16.42 6.57
CA TRP A 272 -0.87 17.81 7.01
C TRP A 272 -2.03 18.18 7.93
N PHE A 273 -3.23 17.67 7.66
CA PHE A 273 -4.38 17.84 8.54
C PHE A 273 -4.15 17.18 9.90
N ASN A 274 -3.69 15.92 9.93
CA ASN A 274 -3.41 15.21 11.18
C ASN A 274 -2.32 15.92 11.99
N ARG A 275 -1.28 16.42 11.33
CA ARG A 275 -0.26 17.26 11.96
C ARG A 275 -0.85 18.53 12.56
N GLY A 276 -1.67 19.26 11.80
CA GLY A 276 -2.32 20.49 12.24
C GLY A 276 -3.26 20.27 13.43
N TYR A 277 -4.06 19.19 13.38
CA TYR A 277 -4.93 18.78 14.46
C TYR A 277 -4.14 18.49 15.73
N THR A 278 -3.02 17.76 15.61
CA THR A 278 -2.16 17.43 16.76
C THR A 278 -1.53 18.66 17.38
N HIS A 279 -1.02 19.59 16.55
CA HIS A 279 -0.51 20.88 17.02
C HIS A 279 -1.61 21.70 17.73
N ALA A 280 -2.85 21.71 17.23
CA ALA A 280 -3.96 22.40 17.86
C ALA A 280 -4.28 21.82 19.25
N VAL A 281 -4.27 20.49 19.40
CA VAL A 281 -4.45 19.81 20.69
C VAL A 281 -3.33 20.17 21.68
N LEU A 282 -2.10 20.33 21.20
CA LEU A 282 -0.95 20.79 22.01
C LEU A 282 -0.97 22.30 22.31
N GLY A 283 -1.92 23.06 21.75
CA GLY A 283 -1.99 24.51 21.88
C GLY A 283 -0.95 25.27 21.04
N GLN A 284 -0.31 24.58 20.10
CA GLN A 284 0.67 25.13 19.15
C GLN A 284 -0.08 25.69 17.93
N PHE A 285 -0.86 26.75 18.16
CA PHE A 285 -1.84 27.22 17.19
C PHE A 285 -1.25 27.77 15.88
N ASP A 286 -0.07 28.40 15.92
CA ASP A 286 0.60 28.90 14.72
C ASP A 286 1.02 27.75 13.79
N ASP A 287 1.59 26.69 14.36
CA ASP A 287 1.98 25.47 13.63
C ASP A 287 0.75 24.71 13.11
N ALA A 288 -0.34 24.70 13.89
CA ALA A 288 -1.61 24.12 13.48
C ALA A 288 -2.19 24.82 12.24
N ILE A 289 -2.28 26.16 12.27
CA ILE A 289 -2.75 26.97 11.14
C ILE A 289 -1.86 26.78 9.92
N GLY A 290 -0.54 26.74 10.09
CA GLY A 290 0.40 26.46 9.01
C GLY A 290 0.10 25.12 8.34
N SER A 291 -0.04 24.07 9.14
CA SER A 291 -0.30 22.71 8.63
C SER A 291 -1.67 22.59 7.95
N PHE A 292 -2.72 23.21 8.49
CA PHE A 292 -4.03 23.22 7.83
C PHE A 292 -4.02 23.98 6.51
N ARG A 293 -3.22 25.05 6.38
CA ARG A 293 -3.06 25.76 5.10
C ARG A 293 -2.40 24.86 4.05
N GLU A 294 -1.35 24.13 4.40
CA GLU A 294 -0.74 23.17 3.48
C GLU A 294 -1.76 22.11 3.03
N ALA A 295 -2.54 21.55 3.96
CA ALA A 295 -3.62 20.60 3.63
C ALA A 295 -4.63 21.18 2.63
N ILE A 296 -5.03 22.45 2.81
CA ILE A 296 -5.94 23.18 1.92
C ILE A 296 -5.29 23.48 0.55
N GLU A 297 -3.99 23.80 0.52
CA GLU A 297 -3.26 24.06 -0.72
C GLU A 297 -3.14 22.79 -1.58
N ILE A 298 -2.92 21.64 -0.94
CA ILE A 298 -2.85 20.32 -1.59
C ILE A 298 -4.23 19.87 -2.07
N ASP A 299 -5.24 19.91 -1.19
CA ASP A 299 -6.62 19.60 -1.53
C ASP A 299 -7.57 20.75 -1.14
N PRO A 300 -7.87 21.66 -2.08
CA PRO A 300 -8.82 22.76 -1.86
C PRO A 300 -10.26 22.31 -1.61
N THR A 301 -10.56 21.01 -1.70
CA THR A 301 -11.87 20.43 -1.37
C THR A 301 -11.92 19.77 0.00
N PHE A 302 -10.82 19.79 0.75
CA PHE A 302 -10.72 19.12 2.04
C PHE A 302 -11.36 19.93 3.19
N VAL A 303 -12.69 19.82 3.28
CA VAL A 303 -13.54 20.57 4.23
C VAL A 303 -13.07 20.53 5.70
N PRO A 304 -12.64 19.37 6.26
CA PRO A 304 -12.16 19.32 7.65
C PRO A 304 -11.02 20.31 7.95
N ALA A 305 -10.08 20.52 7.02
CA ALA A 305 -8.97 21.44 7.23
C ALA A 305 -9.44 22.90 7.35
N TYR A 306 -10.43 23.32 6.56
CA TYR A 306 -11.04 24.65 6.68
C TYR A 306 -11.73 24.84 8.03
N MET A 307 -12.51 23.83 8.47
CA MET A 307 -13.26 23.91 9.72
C MET A 307 -12.35 23.95 10.96
N GLU A 308 -11.32 23.10 11.00
CA GLU A 308 -10.37 23.07 12.12
C GLU A 308 -9.49 24.33 12.14
N ALA A 309 -9.04 24.80 10.98
CA ALA A 309 -8.33 26.08 10.91
C ALA A 309 -9.21 27.24 11.41
N ALA A 310 -10.47 27.30 10.98
CA ALA A 310 -11.42 28.32 11.42
C ALA A 310 -11.64 28.27 12.94
N PHE A 311 -11.78 27.06 13.50
CA PHE A 311 -11.91 26.86 14.94
C PHE A 311 -10.69 27.40 15.70
N VAL A 312 -9.47 27.11 15.23
CA VAL A 312 -8.24 27.64 15.82
C VAL A 312 -8.17 29.18 15.71
N TYR A 313 -8.61 29.78 14.61
CA TYR A 313 -8.69 31.24 14.48
C TYR A 313 -9.69 31.87 15.47
N VAL A 314 -10.83 31.23 15.74
CA VAL A 314 -11.75 31.69 16.81
C VAL A 314 -11.05 31.69 18.16
N GLN A 315 -10.32 30.61 18.49
CA GLN A 315 -9.62 30.48 19.77
C GLN A 315 -8.48 31.50 19.94
N THR A 316 -7.80 31.83 18.86
CA THR A 316 -6.66 32.76 18.85
C THR A 316 -7.06 34.23 18.70
N GLY A 317 -8.36 34.53 18.56
CA GLY A 317 -8.88 35.90 18.56
C GLY A 317 -8.95 36.55 17.17
N PHE A 318 -9.02 35.74 16.11
CA PHE A 318 -9.12 36.16 14.71
C PHE A 318 -10.45 35.69 14.08
N PRO A 319 -11.59 36.16 14.60
CA PRO A 319 -12.90 35.65 14.19
C PRO A 319 -13.28 36.02 12.74
N ASP A 320 -12.74 37.09 12.17
CA ASP A 320 -13.01 37.47 10.77
C ASP A 320 -12.38 36.45 9.80
N GLU A 321 -11.15 36.02 10.06
CA GLU A 321 -10.47 34.94 9.35
C GLU A 321 -11.23 33.61 9.49
N ALA A 322 -11.70 33.31 10.69
CA ALA A 322 -12.53 32.13 10.94
C ALA A 322 -13.83 32.13 10.12
N ILE A 323 -14.55 33.25 10.09
CA ILE A 323 -15.79 33.39 9.31
C ILE A 323 -15.53 33.13 7.82
N ASN A 324 -14.44 33.66 7.26
CA ASN A 324 -14.08 33.45 5.87
C ASN A 324 -13.82 31.97 5.56
N LEU A 325 -13.11 31.26 6.44
CA LEU A 325 -12.84 29.83 6.28
C LEU A 325 -14.11 28.98 6.44
N TYR A 326 -14.98 29.31 7.40
CA TYR A 326 -16.29 28.65 7.49
C TYR A 326 -17.15 28.91 6.26
N ASP A 327 -17.11 30.12 5.67
CA ASP A 327 -17.82 30.40 4.42
C ASP A 327 -17.29 29.56 3.24
N GLN A 328 -15.98 29.34 3.17
CA GLN A 328 -15.37 28.44 2.19
C GLN A 328 -15.79 26.98 2.44
N ALA A 329 -15.73 26.52 3.68
CA ALA A 329 -16.19 25.18 4.07
C ALA A 329 -17.66 24.95 3.70
N ILE A 330 -18.55 25.90 4.02
CA ILE A 330 -19.99 25.85 3.69
C ILE A 330 -20.21 25.86 2.17
N ALA A 331 -19.40 26.60 1.41
CA ALA A 331 -19.52 26.64 -0.05
C ALA A 331 -19.16 25.30 -0.71
N LEU A 332 -18.21 24.55 -0.12
CA LEU A 332 -17.84 23.21 -0.54
C LEU A 332 -18.88 22.18 -0.08
N GLU A 333 -19.17 22.17 1.22
CA GLU A 333 -20.14 21.27 1.85
C GLU A 333 -20.89 21.98 2.99
N PRO A 334 -22.19 22.28 2.81
CA PRO A 334 -23.00 22.88 3.85
C PRO A 334 -23.29 21.87 4.98
N THR A 335 -22.55 21.95 6.09
CA THR A 335 -22.76 21.10 7.27
C THR A 335 -23.29 21.91 8.47
N ALA A 336 -24.02 21.23 9.36
CA ALA A 336 -24.49 21.85 10.61
C ALA A 336 -23.32 22.40 11.45
N GLU A 337 -22.21 21.65 11.48
CA GLU A 337 -20.99 22.01 12.20
C GLU A 337 -20.37 23.31 11.68
N ALA A 338 -20.22 23.46 10.36
CA ALA A 338 -19.65 24.66 9.77
C ALA A 338 -20.52 25.90 10.01
N TYR A 339 -21.85 25.76 9.88
CA TYR A 339 -22.78 26.86 10.23
C TYR A 339 -22.72 27.22 11.71
N PHE A 340 -22.62 26.22 12.60
CA PHE A 340 -22.52 26.44 14.03
C PHE A 340 -21.22 27.15 14.40
N GLY A 341 -20.08 26.71 13.87
CA GLY A 341 -18.78 27.35 14.06
C GLY A 341 -18.77 28.80 13.57
N LYS A 342 -19.35 29.05 12.38
CA LYS A 342 -19.54 30.41 11.87
C LYS A 342 -20.40 31.27 12.80
N ALA A 343 -21.49 30.72 13.32
CA ALA A 343 -22.38 31.44 14.23
C ALA A 343 -21.66 31.86 15.52
N VAL A 344 -20.84 30.97 16.08
CA VAL A 344 -19.99 31.26 17.24
C VAL A 344 -18.99 32.38 16.92
N ALA A 345 -18.32 32.33 15.77
CA ALA A 345 -17.38 33.38 15.35
C ALA A 345 -18.09 34.74 15.16
N LEU A 346 -19.28 34.75 14.57
CA LEU A 346 -20.12 35.95 14.41
C LEU A 346 -20.57 36.54 15.77
N GLN A 347 -20.84 35.68 16.75
CA GLN A 347 -21.17 36.10 18.10
C GLN A 347 -19.98 36.78 18.80
N VAL A 348 -18.76 36.31 18.57
CA VAL A 348 -17.52 36.92 19.10
C VAL A 348 -17.32 38.36 18.59
N ILE A 349 -17.62 38.62 17.30
CA ILE A 349 -17.55 39.99 16.75
C ILE A 349 -18.80 40.85 17.05
N GLY A 350 -19.82 40.28 17.68
CA GLY A 350 -21.05 40.97 18.05
C GLY A 350 -22.08 41.15 16.91
N ASP A 351 -21.91 40.46 15.78
CA ASP A 351 -22.88 40.46 14.67
C ASP A 351 -24.02 39.48 14.96
N LYS A 352 -24.88 39.86 15.91
CA LYS A 352 -25.95 39.01 16.44
C LYS A 352 -26.94 38.57 15.36
N GLU A 353 -27.28 39.45 14.42
CA GLU A 353 -28.25 39.15 13.36
C GLU A 353 -27.76 38.01 12.47
N LYS A 354 -26.50 38.07 12.01
CA LYS A 354 -25.94 36.98 11.19
C LYS A 354 -25.68 35.73 12.02
N ALA A 355 -25.31 35.86 13.29
CA ALA A 355 -25.12 34.72 14.18
C ALA A 355 -26.43 33.93 14.35
N ASP A 356 -27.54 34.62 14.63
CA ASP A 356 -28.87 34.00 14.78
C ASP A 356 -29.28 33.25 13.50
N ILE A 357 -29.06 33.84 12.31
CA ILE A 357 -29.31 33.18 11.01
C ILE A 357 -28.46 31.91 10.84
N ALA A 358 -27.17 31.98 11.19
CA ALA A 358 -26.26 30.85 11.07
C ALA A 358 -26.61 29.72 12.05
N PHE A 359 -27.00 30.05 13.29
CA PHE A 359 -27.53 29.07 14.25
C PHE A 359 -28.80 28.39 13.75
N GLU A 360 -29.76 29.16 13.23
CA GLU A 360 -30.98 28.58 12.64
C GLU A 360 -30.65 27.58 11.54
N LYS A 361 -29.70 27.90 10.65
CA LYS A 361 -29.23 26.98 9.61
C LYS A 361 -28.58 25.71 10.17
N ALA A 362 -27.73 25.85 11.20
CA ALA A 362 -27.14 24.70 11.87
C ALA A 362 -28.20 23.77 12.47
N PHE A 363 -29.22 24.33 13.14
CA PHE A 363 -30.29 23.56 13.77
C PHE A 363 -31.26 22.93 12.76
N GLU A 364 -31.47 23.57 11.61
CA GLU A 364 -32.24 23.01 10.50
C GLU A 364 -31.56 21.76 9.91
N LEU A 365 -30.22 21.80 9.78
CA LEU A 365 -29.44 20.69 9.26
C LEU A 365 -29.29 19.55 10.28
N ASP A 366 -29.07 19.89 11.55
CA ASP A 366 -29.01 18.93 12.64
C ASP A 366 -29.54 19.53 13.96
N PRO A 367 -30.76 19.15 14.38
CA PRO A 367 -31.38 19.65 15.61
C PRO A 367 -30.58 19.42 16.90
N ARG A 368 -29.61 18.49 16.92
CA ARG A 368 -28.76 18.24 18.09
C ARG A 368 -27.91 19.46 18.45
N TYR A 369 -27.53 20.27 17.48
CA TYR A 369 -26.78 21.51 17.74
C TYR A 369 -27.58 22.52 18.56
N LYS A 370 -28.92 22.45 18.53
CA LYS A 370 -29.75 23.28 19.39
C LYS A 370 -29.62 22.89 20.85
N GLU A 371 -29.57 21.58 21.13
CA GLU A 371 -29.35 21.07 22.49
C GLU A 371 -27.96 21.49 23.02
N ILE A 372 -26.94 21.41 22.16
CA ILE A 372 -25.58 21.88 22.47
C ILE A 372 -25.58 23.38 22.81
N PHE A 373 -26.22 24.20 21.97
CA PHE A 373 -26.33 25.64 22.18
C PHE A 373 -27.05 26.01 23.48
N ASP A 374 -28.20 25.39 23.74
CA ASP A 374 -29.01 25.66 24.93
C ASP A 374 -28.26 25.24 26.20
N ALA A 375 -27.52 24.14 26.17
CA ALA A 375 -26.69 23.67 27.29
C ALA A 375 -25.55 24.65 27.62
N GLN A 376 -24.87 25.20 26.60
CA GLN A 376 -23.80 26.19 26.78
C GLN A 376 -24.34 27.53 27.28
N SER A 377 -25.47 27.99 26.71
CA SER A 377 -26.13 29.25 27.07
C SER A 377 -26.70 29.23 28.49
N GLY A 378 -27.14 28.06 28.98
CA GLY A 378 -27.68 27.86 30.31
C GLY A 378 -26.64 27.86 31.44
N GLN A 379 -25.37 27.56 31.14
CA GLN A 379 -24.29 27.60 32.13
C GLN A 379 -23.78 29.02 32.41
N THR A 380 -23.88 29.93 31.45
CA THR A 380 -23.45 31.34 31.59
C THR A 380 -24.44 32.21 32.37
N MET A 381 -25.65 31.71 32.66
CA MET A 381 -26.71 32.41 33.40
C MET A 381 -26.85 31.97 34.88
N ARG A 382 -25.87 31.27 35.47
CA ARG A 382 -25.87 30.87 36.89
C ARG A 382 -24.79 31.53 37.73
#